data_AF-A0AAD3TJL7-F1
#
_entry.id   AF-A0AAD3TJL7-F1
#
_cell.length_a   1.000
_cell.length_b   1.000
_cell.length_c   1.000
_cell.angle_alpha   90.00
_cell.angle_beta   90.00
_cell.angle_gamma   90.00
#
_symmetry.space_group_name_H-M   'P 1'
#
loop_
_entity.id
_entity.type
_entity.pdbx_description
1 polymer ?
#
loop_
_entity_poly.entity_id
_entity_poly.type
_entity_poly.pdbx_seq_one_letter_code
_entity_poly.pdbx_strand_id
1 'polypeptide(L)'
;MAETEYKKYKDPRQRLGVRIKDLMTRMTLAEKIGQMTQIERSVASTEVTKKYMIGSVPAQKASTKAWIDMANGFQKGSLSTRLGIPMIHGIDAVHGHNNAYKATIFPQNVGMGATRSVEIQGEEGATRVTVKTPRLSRR
;
A
#
# COMPACT_ATOMS: atom_id res chain seq x y z
N MET A 1 -32.35 -9.69 16.80
CA MET A 1 -30.90 -9.95 16.93
C MET A 1 -30.33 -9.98 15.52
N ALA A 2 -29.33 -9.18 15.19
CA ALA A 2 -28.80 -9.11 13.82
C ALA A 2 -27.88 -10.30 13.56
N GLU A 3 -28.32 -11.20 12.67
CA GLU A 3 -27.53 -12.32 12.19
C GLU A 3 -26.30 -11.76 11.44
N THR A 4 -25.09 -12.04 11.94
CA THR A 4 -23.85 -11.62 11.29
C THR A 4 -23.64 -12.46 10.03
N GLU A 5 -24.13 -11.95 8.90
CA GLU A 5 -23.95 -12.57 7.59
C GLU A 5 -22.47 -12.93 7.35
N TYR A 6 -22.21 -14.21 7.06
CA TYR A 6 -20.86 -14.70 6.78
C TYR A 6 -20.32 -14.10 5.46
N LYS A 7 -19.21 -13.36 5.57
CA LYS A 7 -18.58 -12.63 4.45
C LYS A 7 -17.42 -13.43 3.86
N LYS A 8 -17.64 -14.12 2.75
CA LYS A 8 -16.62 -14.96 2.08
C LYS A 8 -15.36 -14.18 1.71
N TYR A 9 -15.48 -12.91 1.32
CA TYR A 9 -14.34 -12.08 0.97
C TYR A 9 -13.33 -11.87 2.12
N LYS A 10 -13.79 -11.97 3.37
CA LYS A 10 -12.94 -11.86 4.57
C LYS A 10 -12.28 -13.18 4.97
N ASP A 11 -12.71 -14.32 4.44
CA ASP A 11 -12.14 -15.62 4.79
C ASP A 11 -10.85 -15.88 3.97
N PRO A 12 -9.67 -15.93 4.61
CA PRO A 12 -8.41 -16.18 3.90
C PRO A 12 -8.29 -17.61 3.34
N ARG A 13 -9.14 -18.55 3.79
CA ARG A 13 -9.13 -19.94 3.31
C ARG A 13 -9.86 -20.10 1.96
N GLN A 14 -10.67 -19.12 1.57
CA GLN A 14 -11.39 -19.14 0.30
C GLN A 14 -10.45 -18.80 -0.86
N ARG A 15 -10.70 -19.43 -2.02
CA ARG A 15 -9.97 -19.13 -3.27
C ARG A 15 -10.09 -17.64 -3.60
N LEU A 16 -9.02 -17.04 -4.12
CA LEU A 16 -8.97 -15.61 -4.44
C LEU A 16 -10.15 -15.16 -5.31
N GLY A 17 -10.47 -15.90 -6.39
CA GLY A 17 -11.59 -15.57 -7.27
C GLY A 17 -12.96 -15.57 -6.58
N VAL A 18 -13.16 -16.44 -5.59
CA VAL A 18 -14.40 -16.46 -4.77
C VAL A 18 -14.49 -15.21 -3.90
N ARG A 19 -13.37 -14.81 -3.29
CA ARG A 19 -13.29 -13.61 -2.45
C ARG A 19 -13.51 -12.35 -3.27
N ILE A 20 -12.92 -12.26 -4.47
CA ILE A 20 -13.13 -11.14 -5.40
C ILE A 20 -14.61 -11.06 -5.81
N LYS A 21 -15.21 -12.18 -6.23
CA LYS A 21 -16.60 -12.20 -6.67
C LYS A 21 -17.56 -11.77 -5.56
N ASP A 22 -17.40 -12.31 -4.35
CA ASP A 22 -18.22 -11.92 -3.18
C ASP A 22 -18.01 -10.46 -2.77
N LEU A 23 -16.79 -9.92 -2.89
CA LEU A 23 -16.55 -8.50 -2.62
C LEU A 23 -17.25 -7.61 -3.66
N MET A 24 -17.07 -7.92 -4.96
CA MET A 24 -17.59 -7.12 -6.07
C MET A 24 -19.12 -7.05 -6.10
N THR A 25 -19.82 -8.11 -5.66
CA THR A 25 -21.29 -8.11 -5.55
C THR A 25 -21.78 -7.25 -4.39
N ARG A 26 -20.96 -7.06 -3.36
CA ARG A 26 -21.29 -6.24 -2.19
C ARG A 26 -20.95 -4.76 -2.37
N MET A 27 -20.21 -4.39 -3.42
CA MET A 27 -19.79 -3.02 -3.69
C MET A 27 -20.87 -2.21 -4.43
N THR A 28 -21.12 -1.01 -3.92
CA THR A 28 -21.81 0.07 -4.63
C THR A 28 -20.96 0.58 -5.79
N LEU A 29 -21.59 1.31 -6.72
CA LEU A 29 -20.87 1.97 -7.81
C LEU A 29 -19.79 2.94 -7.28
N ALA A 30 -20.11 3.71 -6.24
CA ALA A 30 -19.17 4.63 -5.62
C ALA A 30 -17.94 3.91 -5.03
N GLU A 31 -18.12 2.76 -4.38
CA GLU A 31 -17.00 1.95 -3.88
C GLU A 31 -16.15 1.38 -5.02
N LYS A 32 -16.75 1.01 -6.17
CA LYS A 32 -15.99 0.54 -7.34
C LYS A 32 -15.15 1.65 -7.95
N ILE A 33 -15.73 2.84 -8.14
CA ILE A 33 -15.03 4.03 -8.63
C ILE A 33 -13.90 4.42 -7.67
N GLY A 34 -14.15 4.36 -6.36
CA GLY A 34 -13.14 4.64 -5.35
C GLY A 34 -11.93 3.71 -5.43
N GLN A 35 -12.11 2.42 -5.74
CA GLN A 35 -11.01 1.48 -5.96
C GLN A 35 -10.19 1.75 -7.23
N MET A 36 -10.77 2.44 -8.22
CA MET A 36 -10.07 2.82 -9.46
C MET A 36 -9.37 4.18 -9.36
N THR A 37 -9.51 4.88 -8.22
CA THR A 37 -9.01 6.24 -8.05
C THR A 37 -7.79 6.24 -7.14
N GLN A 38 -6.68 6.75 -7.65
CA GLN A 38 -5.47 7.03 -6.90
C GLN A 38 -5.31 8.54 -6.75
N ILE A 39 -5.05 8.99 -5.53
CA ILE A 39 -4.84 10.41 -5.22
C ILE A 39 -3.46 10.63 -4.60
N GLU A 40 -2.95 11.84 -4.76
CA GLU A 40 -1.72 12.29 -4.11
C GLU A 40 -2.05 12.85 -2.71
N ARG A 41 -1.11 12.71 -1.78
CA ARG A 41 -1.31 13.04 -0.36
C ARG A 41 -1.58 14.52 -0.09
N SER A 42 -1.03 15.46 -0.85
CA SER A 42 -1.25 16.90 -0.64
C SER A 42 -2.74 17.28 -0.68
N VAL A 43 -3.56 16.48 -1.37
CA VAL A 43 -5.02 16.64 -1.42
C VAL A 43 -5.79 15.61 -0.58
N ALA A 44 -5.09 14.74 0.15
CA ALA A 44 -5.70 13.72 0.98
C ALA A 44 -6.02 14.22 2.39
N SER A 45 -7.31 14.41 2.69
CA SER A 45 -7.80 14.51 4.06
C SER A 45 -8.16 13.13 4.63
N THR A 46 -8.37 13.03 5.94
CA THR A 46 -8.89 11.81 6.60
C THR A 46 -10.24 11.38 6.04
N GLU A 47 -11.06 12.31 5.56
CA GLU A 47 -12.36 12.02 4.93
C GLU A 47 -12.19 11.50 3.50
N VAL A 48 -11.22 12.05 2.77
CA VAL A 48 -10.86 11.64 1.40
C VAL A 48 -10.22 10.24 1.41
N THR A 49 -9.43 9.94 2.44
CA THR A 49 -8.80 8.62 2.68
C THR A 49 -9.83 7.48 2.81
N LYS A 50 -11.04 7.77 3.32
CA LYS A 50 -12.11 6.77 3.40
C LYS A 50 -12.64 6.36 2.03
N LYS A 51 -12.36 7.12 0.98
CA LYS A 51 -12.92 6.91 -0.36
C LYS A 51 -11.90 6.48 -1.41
N TYR A 52 -10.61 6.78 -1.22
CA TYR A 52 -9.61 6.69 -2.29
C TYR A 52 -8.29 6.07 -1.83
N MET A 53 -7.59 5.42 -2.77
CA MET A 53 -6.23 4.91 -2.56
C MET A 53 -5.24 6.08 -2.61
N ILE A 54 -4.35 6.21 -1.61
CA ILE A 54 -3.42 7.34 -1.49
C ILE A 54 -1.98 6.91 -1.80
N GLY A 55 -1.30 7.62 -2.71
CA GLY A 55 0.17 7.63 -2.82
C GLY A 55 0.76 8.84 -2.08
N SER A 56 1.90 8.70 -1.39
CA SER A 56 2.42 9.76 -0.50
C SER A 56 3.91 9.72 -0.26
N VAL A 57 4.46 10.91 0.03
CA VAL A 57 5.75 11.15 0.68
C VAL A 57 5.51 12.07 1.89
N PRO A 58 5.95 11.74 3.12
CA PRO A 58 5.92 12.62 4.29
C PRO A 58 6.80 13.88 4.10
N ALA A 59 6.76 14.77 5.09
CA ALA A 59 7.56 16.00 5.09
C ALA A 59 9.06 15.76 4.84
N GLN A 60 9.73 16.80 4.34
CA GLN A 60 11.17 16.75 4.05
C GLN A 60 11.95 16.32 5.30
N LYS A 61 12.87 15.36 5.14
CA LYS A 61 13.67 14.74 6.22
C LYS A 61 12.87 13.92 7.25
N ALA A 62 11.66 13.47 6.93
CA ALA A 62 10.88 12.61 7.81
C ALA A 62 11.61 11.31 8.18
N SER A 63 11.47 10.90 9.44
CA SER A 63 11.99 9.62 9.93
C SER A 63 11.20 8.45 9.35
N THR A 64 11.82 7.26 9.32
CA THR A 64 11.14 6.01 8.96
C THR A 64 9.88 5.77 9.79
N LYS A 65 9.90 6.17 11.07
CA LYS A 65 8.72 6.09 11.94
C LYS A 65 7.58 6.97 11.44
N ALA A 66 7.86 8.20 11.00
CA ALA A 66 6.84 9.09 10.45
C ALA A 66 6.21 8.53 9.16
N TRP A 67 7.00 7.87 8.31
CA TRP A 67 6.49 7.13 7.15
C TRP A 67 5.51 6.02 7.54
N ILE A 68 5.90 5.19 8.51
CA ILE A 68 5.07 4.09 9.01
C ILE A 68 3.78 4.61 9.66
N ASP A 69 3.89 5.63 10.50
CA ASP A 69 2.75 6.21 11.21
C ASP A 69 1.75 6.84 10.23
N MET A 70 2.24 7.53 9.19
CA MET A 70 1.41 8.06 8.11
C MET A 70 0.68 6.94 7.35
N ALA A 71 1.40 5.93 6.87
CA ALA A 71 0.82 4.81 6.13
C ALA A 71 -0.23 4.06 6.97
N ASN A 72 0.06 3.82 8.25
CA ASN A 72 -0.87 3.20 9.19
C ASN A 72 -2.11 4.07 9.46
N GLY A 73 -1.94 5.40 9.54
CA GLY A 73 -3.05 6.34 9.68
C GLY A 73 -4.02 6.24 8.51
N PHE A 74 -3.50 6.25 7.28
CA PHE A 74 -4.33 6.10 6.10
C PHE A 74 -5.00 4.72 6.00
N GLN A 75 -4.25 3.66 6.31
CA GLN A 75 -4.78 2.30 6.30
C GLN A 75 -5.93 2.13 7.32
N LYS A 76 -5.81 2.71 8.52
CA LYS A 76 -6.91 2.73 9.50
C LYS A 76 -8.16 3.42 8.95
N GLY A 77 -7.99 4.52 8.21
CA GLY A 77 -9.09 5.21 7.53
C GLY A 77 -9.81 4.32 6.53
N SER A 78 -9.09 3.63 5.65
CA SER A 78 -9.66 2.73 4.65
C SER A 78 -10.35 1.51 5.29
N LEU A 79 -9.77 0.95 6.37
CA LEU A 79 -10.35 -0.16 7.12
C LEU A 79 -11.62 0.23 7.91
N SER A 80 -11.83 1.51 8.20
CA SER A 80 -13.03 2.02 8.87
C SER A 80 -14.28 2.10 7.97
N THR A 81 -14.13 1.87 6.66
CA THR A 81 -15.23 1.88 5.70
C THR A 81 -16.16 0.67 5.88
N ARG A 82 -17.37 0.75 5.31
CA ARG A 82 -18.39 -0.31 5.39
C ARG A 82 -17.87 -1.71 5.01
N LEU A 83 -17.06 -1.79 3.95
CA LEU A 83 -16.47 -3.06 3.48
C LEU A 83 -15.08 -3.32 4.07
N GLY A 84 -14.41 -2.28 4.60
CA GLY A 84 -13.07 -2.39 5.18
C GLY A 84 -12.03 -2.87 4.17
N ILE A 85 -12.10 -2.38 2.93
CA ILE A 85 -11.16 -2.75 1.87
C ILE A 85 -9.84 -2.00 2.13
N PRO A 86 -8.70 -2.70 2.34
CA PRO A 86 -7.42 -2.05 2.60
C PRO A 86 -6.95 -1.26 1.38
N MET A 87 -6.25 -0.16 1.63
CA MET A 87 -5.59 0.57 0.56
C MET A 87 -4.21 0.03 0.23
N ILE A 88 -3.78 0.29 -1.00
CA ILE A 88 -2.41 0.05 -1.47
C ILE A 88 -1.71 1.41 -1.57
N HIS A 89 -0.52 1.49 -0.98
CA HIS A 89 0.30 2.68 -0.98
C HIS A 89 1.39 2.58 -2.05
N GLY A 90 1.31 3.43 -3.07
CA GLY A 90 2.33 3.54 -4.12
C GLY A 90 3.41 4.56 -3.77
N ILE A 91 4.67 4.20 -4.01
CA ILE A 91 5.82 5.10 -3.94
C ILE A 91 6.75 4.86 -5.14
N ASP A 92 7.35 5.94 -5.65
CA ASP A 92 8.42 5.84 -6.64
C ASP A 92 9.74 5.55 -5.94
N ALA A 93 9.97 4.28 -5.60
CA ALA A 93 11.27 3.79 -5.13
C ALA A 93 12.07 3.32 -6.36
N VAL A 94 12.64 4.26 -7.13
CA VAL A 94 13.18 4.04 -8.48
C VAL A 94 14.67 3.68 -8.54
N HIS A 95 15.42 3.95 -7.46
CA HIS A 95 16.83 3.59 -7.29
C HIS A 95 17.17 3.51 -5.79
N GLY A 96 16.40 2.68 -5.08
CA GLY A 96 16.25 2.72 -3.62
C GLY A 96 14.99 3.48 -3.19
N HIS A 97 14.73 3.59 -1.88
CA HIS A 97 13.62 4.41 -1.37
C HIS A 97 14.02 5.89 -1.37
N ASN A 98 14.21 6.47 -2.55
CA ASN A 98 14.79 7.80 -2.78
C ASN A 98 14.05 8.95 -2.08
N ASN A 99 12.77 8.75 -1.75
CA ASN A 99 11.96 9.73 -1.01
C ASN A 99 12.19 9.69 0.51
N ALA A 100 12.73 8.59 1.06
CA ALA A 100 12.99 8.47 2.49
C ALA A 100 14.33 9.11 2.86
N TYR A 101 14.32 9.87 3.95
CA TYR A 101 15.52 10.56 4.41
C TYR A 101 16.60 9.57 4.84
N LYS A 102 17.83 9.78 4.35
CA LYS A 102 19.00 8.91 4.59
C LYS A 102 18.83 7.47 4.10
N ALA A 103 17.88 7.20 3.21
CA ALA A 103 17.80 5.90 2.55
C ALA A 103 19.04 5.67 1.67
N THR A 104 19.44 4.40 1.52
CA THR A 104 20.44 4.00 0.54
C THR A 104 19.95 4.36 -0.86
N ILE A 105 20.79 5.09 -1.60
CA ILE A 105 20.54 5.52 -2.96
C ILE A 105 21.46 4.73 -3.89
N PHE A 106 20.86 3.92 -4.76
CA PHE A 106 21.58 3.14 -5.76
C PHE A 106 21.86 3.97 -7.02
N PRO A 107 22.82 3.54 -7.87
CA PRO A 107 22.98 4.11 -9.20
C PRO A 107 21.66 4.06 -9.98
N GLN A 108 21.42 5.06 -10.83
CA GLN A 108 20.25 5.04 -11.72
C GLN A 108 20.35 3.88 -12.72
N ASN A 109 19.21 3.51 -13.31
CA ASN A 109 19.09 2.36 -14.23
C ASN A 109 20.17 2.32 -15.34
N VAL A 110 20.60 3.47 -15.86
CA VAL A 110 21.68 3.54 -16.86
C VAL A 110 23.04 3.08 -16.30
N GLY A 111 23.37 3.47 -15.07
CA GLY A 111 24.58 3.03 -14.37
C GLY A 111 24.50 1.55 -13.99
N MET A 112 23.31 1.09 -13.57
CA MET A 112 23.06 -0.33 -13.31
C MET A 112 23.22 -1.17 -14.58
N GLY A 113 22.72 -0.68 -15.73
CA GLY A 113 22.90 -1.35 -17.03
C GLY A 113 24.37 -1.45 -17.45
N ALA A 114 25.20 -0.45 -17.11
CA ALA A 114 26.63 -0.46 -17.41
C ALA A 114 27.40 -1.57 -16.69
N THR A 115 26.89 -2.08 -15.55
CA THR A 115 27.51 -3.20 -14.82
C THR A 115 27.41 -4.54 -15.56
N ARG A 116 26.46 -4.67 -16.50
CA ARG A 116 26.08 -5.93 -17.17
C ARG A 116 25.83 -7.10 -16.22
N SER A 117 25.49 -6.82 -14.96
CA SER A 117 25.18 -7.84 -13.95
C SER A 117 23.70 -7.81 -13.60
N VAL A 118 23.01 -8.92 -13.87
CA VAL A 118 21.61 -9.13 -13.48
C VAL A 118 21.47 -9.45 -12.00
N GLU A 119 22.52 -10.01 -11.39
CA GLU A 119 22.54 -10.36 -9.97
C GLU A 119 22.49 -9.10 -9.10
N ILE A 120 23.34 -8.12 -9.39
CA ILE A 120 23.38 -6.83 -8.67
C ILE A 120 22.05 -6.07 -8.82
N GLN A 121 21.42 -6.13 -10.00
CA GLN A 121 20.09 -5.56 -10.22
C GLN A 121 19.01 -6.30 -9.41
N GLY A 122 19.11 -7.61 -9.27
CA GLY A 122 18.24 -8.43 -8.43
C GLY A 122 18.36 -8.10 -6.94
N GLU A 123 19.59 -7.92 -6.45
CA GLU A 123 19.88 -7.53 -5.06
C GLU A 123 19.32 -6.13 -4.73
N GLU A 124 19.49 -5.17 -5.64
CA GLU A 124 18.88 -3.85 -5.53
C GLU A 124 17.34 -3.96 -5.45
N GLY A 125 16.75 -4.72 -6.37
CA GLY A 125 15.31 -4.97 -6.41
C GLY A 125 14.76 -5.56 -5.11
N ALA A 126 15.45 -6.56 -4.54
CA ALA A 126 15.09 -7.15 -3.25
C ALA A 126 15.15 -6.13 -2.10
N THR A 127 16.14 -5.23 -2.13
CA THR A 127 16.30 -4.16 -1.13
C THR A 127 15.18 -3.12 -1.23
N ARG A 128 14.70 -2.81 -2.44
CA ARG A 128 13.59 -1.87 -2.67
C ARG A 128 12.24 -2.38 -2.16
N VAL A 129 11.98 -3.67 -2.30
CA VAL A 129 10.74 -4.32 -1.84
C VAL A 129 10.70 -4.47 -0.32
N THR A 130 11.85 -4.50 0.35
CA THR A 130 11.94 -4.76 1.78
C THR A 130 11.80 -3.47 2.61
N VAL A 131 10.60 -2.90 2.67
CA VAL A 131 10.14 -2.23 3.90
C VAL A 131 9.46 -3.31 4.74
N LYS A 132 10.23 -3.99 5.58
CA LYS A 132 9.69 -4.98 6.54
C LYS A 132 8.77 -4.25 7.50
N THR A 133 7.49 -4.11 7.17
CA THR A 133 6.47 -3.84 8.17
C THR A 133 6.57 -4.99 9.17
N PRO A 134 6.76 -4.75 10.48
CA PRO A 134 6.72 -5.82 11.44
C PRO A 134 5.37 -6.50 11.26
N ARG A 135 5.36 -7.76 10.78
CA ARG A 135 4.20 -8.61 10.98
C ARG A 135 4.04 -8.66 12.48
N LEU A 136 3.02 -7.99 13.00
CA LEU A 136 2.48 -8.28 14.33
C LEU A 136 2.16 -9.77 14.30
N SER A 137 3.10 -10.56 14.81
CA SER A 137 2.86 -11.95 15.14
C SER A 137 1.72 -11.91 16.14
N ARG A 138 0.58 -12.47 15.73
CA ARG A 138 -0.46 -12.85 16.67
C ARG A 138 0.19 -13.89 17.60
N ARG A 139 0.50 -13.48 18.83
CA ARG A 139 0.39 -14.35 19.98
C ARG A 139 -0.96 -14.09 20.61
#